data_AF-A0A7J3MLG9-F1
#
_entry.id   AF-A0A7J3MLG9-F1
#
_cell.length_a   1.000
_cell.length_b   1.000
_cell.length_c   1.000
_cell.angle_alpha   90.00
_cell.angle_beta   90.00
_cell.angle_gamma   90.00
#
_symmetry.space_group_name_H-M   'P 1'
#
loop_
_entity.id
_entity.type
_entity.pdbx_description
1 polymer ?
#
loop_
_entity_poly.entity_id
_entity_poly.type
_entity_poly.pdbx_seq_one_letter_code
_entity_poly.pdbx_strand_id
1 'polypeptide(L)'
;EAYEVRAPHVLAALELSKRGWRIDVGDKVGYVVTKGTSKIGERAKPYQLVEKNDIDYEYYVRNQIIPAAMRILEVFGVDEQTLLREPRKGLLAFGTD
;
A
#
# COMPACT_ATOMS: atom_id res chain seq x y z
N GLU A 1 6.26 -16.17 23.64
CA GLU A 1 5.00 -15.38 23.64
C GLU A 1 4.47 -15.30 22.22
N ALA A 2 3.23 -15.74 22.02
CA ALA A 2 2.62 -15.87 20.70
C ALA A 2 2.48 -14.48 20.05
N TYR A 3 3.15 -14.29 18.92
CA TYR A 3 3.03 -13.10 18.09
C TYR A 3 1.60 -13.05 17.52
N GLU A 4 0.64 -12.51 18.27
CA GLU A 4 -0.63 -12.08 17.70
C GLU A 4 -0.31 -10.95 16.74
N VAL A 5 -0.16 -11.28 15.45
CA VAL A 5 -0.05 -10.29 14.38
C VAL A 5 -1.37 -9.54 14.36
N ARG A 6 -1.41 -8.38 15.03
CA ARG A 6 -2.61 -7.54 15.03
C ARG A 6 -2.87 -7.06 13.62
N ALA A 7 -4.12 -7.22 13.18
CA ALA A 7 -4.51 -6.80 11.84
C ALA A 7 -4.33 -5.28 11.65
N PRO A 8 -3.98 -4.81 10.43
CA PRO A 8 -3.77 -3.40 10.11
C PRO A 8 -4.86 -2.45 10.61
N HIS A 9 -6.13 -2.81 10.40
CA HIS A 9 -7.27 -1.98 10.81
C HIS A 9 -7.42 -1.89 12.34
N VAL A 10 -7.04 -2.94 13.08
CA VAL A 10 -7.05 -2.94 14.55
C VAL A 10 -5.99 -1.98 15.08
N LEU A 11 -4.79 -2.02 14.51
CA LEU A 11 -3.70 -1.11 14.90
C LEU A 11 -4.03 0.35 14.61
N ALA A 12 -4.64 0.64 13.46
CA ALA A 12 -5.13 1.97 13.13
C ALA A 12 -6.24 2.43 14.10
N ALA A 13 -7.22 1.56 14.40
CA ALA A 13 -8.29 1.87 15.35
C ALA A 13 -7.73 2.20 16.74
N LEU A 14 -6.81 1.37 17.25
CA LEU A 14 -6.15 1.58 18.53
C LEU A 14 -5.39 2.91 18.58
N GLU A 15 -4.77 3.34 17.48
CA GLU A 15 -4.09 4.63 17.41
C GLU A 15 -5.06 5.81 17.49
N LEU A 16 -6.19 5.75 16.77
CA LEU A 16 -7.25 6.76 16.85
C LEU A 16 -7.84 6.83 18.27
N SER A 17 -8.14 5.69 18.89
CA SER A 17 -8.64 5.63 20.28
C SER A 17 -7.66 6.26 21.27
N LYS A 18 -6.35 6.00 21.13
CA LYS A 18 -5.31 6.64 21.96
C LYS A 18 -5.26 8.15 21.80
N ARG A 19 -5.70 8.68 20.65
CA ARG A 19 -5.78 10.12 20.36
C ARG A 19 -7.15 10.72 20.72
N GLY A 20 -8.00 9.99 21.44
CA GLY A 20 -9.28 10.49 21.95
C GLY A 20 -10.46 10.35 21.00
N TRP A 21 -10.29 9.65 19.87
CA TRP A 21 -11.40 9.37 18.96
C TRP A 21 -12.27 8.25 19.53
N ARG A 22 -13.59 8.41 19.46
CA ARG A 22 -14.53 7.32 19.77
C ARG A 22 -14.63 6.39 18.56
N ILE A 23 -14.39 5.10 18.80
CA ILE A 23 -14.52 4.04 17.80
C ILE A 23 -15.33 2.93 18.44
N ASP A 24 -16.43 2.57 17.80
CA ASP A 24 -17.35 1.53 18.23
C ASP A 24 -17.30 0.32 17.29
N VAL A 25 -17.86 -0.79 17.76
CA VAL A 25 -17.96 -2.02 16.95
C VAL A 25 -18.86 -1.76 15.75
N GLY A 26 -18.35 -2.03 14.55
CA GLY A 26 -19.04 -1.78 13.28
C GLY A 26 -18.54 -0.55 12.53
N ASP A 27 -17.73 0.29 13.18
CA ASP A 27 -17.12 1.45 12.51
C ASP A 27 -16.12 1.01 11.44
N LYS A 28 -16.11 1.77 10.34
CA LYS A 28 -15.13 1.58 9.26
C LYS A 28 -13.88 2.42 9.55
N VAL A 29 -12.76 1.75 9.74
CA VAL A 29 -11.47 2.40 9.98
C VAL A 29 -10.65 2.39 8.70
N GLY A 30 -10.54 3.57 8.08
CA GLY A 30 -9.63 3.77 6.96
C GLY A 30 -8.18 3.84 7.44
N TYR A 31 -7.29 3.13 6.77
CA TYR A 31 -5.86 3.17 7.05
C TYR A 31 -5.04 3.19 5.76
N VAL A 32 -3.81 3.68 5.87
CA VAL A 32 -2.79 3.60 4.84
C VAL A 32 -1.53 2.96 5.39
N VAL A 33 -0.79 2.27 4.54
CA VAL A 33 0.52 1.72 4.90
C VAL A 33 1.58 2.78 4.64
N THR A 34 2.28 3.18 5.70
CA THR A 34 3.36 4.17 5.62
C THR A 34 4.71 3.50 5.38
N LYS A 35 5.70 4.28 4.98
CA LYS A 35 7.10 3.86 4.86
C LYS A 35 7.64 3.37 6.20
N GLY A 36 8.55 2.40 6.16
CA GLY A 36 9.20 1.87 7.36
C GLY A 36 9.71 0.45 7.19
N THR A 37 10.56 0.01 8.12
CA THR A 37 11.21 -1.32 8.11
C THR A 37 10.50 -2.36 8.98
N SER A 38 9.48 -1.94 9.75
CA SER A 38 8.68 -2.83 10.60
C SER A 38 7.68 -3.66 9.78
N LYS A 39 6.96 -4.55 10.46
CA LYS A 39 5.93 -5.40 9.82
C LYS A 39 4.82 -4.52 9.23
N ILE A 40 4.22 -4.95 8.12
CA ILE A 40 3.17 -4.20 7.40
C ILE A 40 2.03 -3.77 8.34
N GLY A 41 1.62 -4.64 9.27
CA GLY A 41 0.59 -4.30 10.26
C GLY A 41 0.95 -3.07 11.10
N GLU A 42 2.18 -3.00 11.60
CA GLU A 42 2.67 -1.89 12.42
C GLU A 42 2.84 -0.58 11.63
N ARG A 43 2.97 -0.70 10.31
CA ARG A 43 3.05 0.42 9.37
C ARG A 43 1.67 0.90 8.92
N ALA A 44 0.59 0.24 9.32
CA ALA A 44 -0.77 0.68 9.03
C ALA A 44 -1.15 1.82 9.97
N LYS A 45 -1.47 2.98 9.41
CA LYS A 45 -1.79 4.22 10.11
C LYS A 45 -3.15 4.76 9.66
N PRO A 46 -3.94 5.38 10.55
CA PRO A 46 -5.18 6.05 10.16
C PRO A 46 -4.90 7.10 9.09
N TYR A 47 -5.65 7.11 7.98
CA TYR A 47 -5.36 8.01 6.85
C TYR A 47 -5.46 9.49 7.24
N GLN A 48 -6.27 9.82 8.25
CA GLN A 48 -6.45 11.17 8.77
C GLN A 48 -5.19 11.74 9.44
N LEU A 49 -4.22 10.90 9.77
CA LEU A 49 -3.02 11.26 10.53
C LEU A 49 -1.73 11.17 9.69
N VAL A 50 -1.86 10.92 8.39
CA VAL A 50 -0.74 10.59 7.51
C VAL A 50 -0.64 11.63 6.41
N GLU A 51 0.57 12.18 6.26
CA GLU A 51 0.88 13.04 5.12
C GLU A 51 1.13 12.19 3.87
N LYS A 52 0.82 12.76 2.69
CA LYS A 52 0.98 12.06 1.42
C LYS A 52 2.39 11.49 1.22
N ASN A 53 3.41 12.21 1.68
CA ASN A 53 4.81 11.83 1.52
C ASN A 53 5.23 10.65 2.40
N ASP A 54 4.44 10.31 3.42
CA ASP A 54 4.73 9.20 4.33
C ASP A 54 4.19 7.86 3.81
N ILE A 55 3.32 7.88 2.80
CA ILE A 55 2.72 6.69 2.21
C ILE A 55 3.79 5.86 1.50
N ASP A 56 3.78 4.54 1.73
CA ASP A 56 4.65 3.62 1.01
C ASP A 56 4.03 3.24 -0.34
N TYR A 57 4.27 4.08 -1.35
CA TYR A 57 3.82 3.82 -2.72
C TYR A 57 4.33 2.49 -3.29
N GLU A 58 5.55 2.09 -2.96
CA GLU A 58 6.15 0.87 -3.47
C GLU A 58 5.41 -0.37 -2.96
N TYR A 59 5.01 -0.35 -1.68
CA TYR A 59 4.13 -1.37 -1.12
C TYR A 59 2.82 -1.49 -1.90
N TYR A 60 2.14 -0.38 -2.19
CA TYR A 60 0.87 -0.43 -2.92
C TYR A 60 1.04 -0.92 -4.36
N VAL A 61 2.09 -0.47 -5.04
CA VAL A 61 2.41 -0.94 -6.40
C VAL A 61 2.64 -2.45 -6.40
N ARG A 62 3.55 -2.95 -5.56
CA ARG A 62 3.95 -4.35 -5.56
C ARG A 62 2.93 -5.31 -4.94
N ASN A 63 2.27 -4.90 -3.87
CA ASN A 63 1.45 -5.83 -3.07
C ASN A 63 -0.05 -5.73 -3.38
N GLN A 64 -0.51 -4.69 -4.08
CA GLN A 64 -1.93 -4.51 -4.38
C GLN A 64 -2.19 -4.30 -5.87
N ILE A 65 -1.55 -3.31 -6.49
CA ILE A 65 -1.84 -2.92 -7.88
C ILE A 65 -1.40 -4.01 -8.85
N ILE A 66 -0.12 -4.42 -8.79
CA ILE A 66 0.43 -5.45 -9.66
C ILE A 66 -0.32 -6.79 -9.50
N PRO A 67 -0.52 -7.35 -8.29
CA PRO A 67 -1.27 -8.59 -8.13
C PRO A 67 -2.72 -8.50 -8.62
N ALA A 68 -3.36 -7.33 -8.49
CA ALA A 68 -4.68 -7.12 -9.04
C ALA A 68 -4.70 -7.12 -10.57
N ALA A 69 -3.71 -6.49 -11.21
CA ALA A 69 -3.58 -6.46 -12.67
C ALA A 69 -3.22 -7.84 -13.25
N MET A 70 -2.29 -8.56 -12.62
CA MET A 70 -1.83 -9.87 -13.10
C MET A 70 -2.94 -10.91 -13.17
N ARG A 71 -3.94 -10.85 -12.27
CA ARG A 71 -5.15 -11.71 -12.33
C ARG A 71 -5.87 -11.67 -13.69
N ILE A 72 -5.69 -10.60 -14.45
CA ILE A 72 -6.26 -10.44 -15.79
C ILE A 72 -5.16 -10.64 -16.85
N LEU A 73 -4.01 -10.00 -16.66
CA LEU A 73 -2.96 -9.89 -17.67
C LEU A 73 -2.20 -11.19 -17.95
N GLU A 74 -2.10 -12.09 -16.96
CA GLU A 74 -1.47 -13.41 -17.14
C GLU A 74 -2.16 -14.23 -18.23
N VAL A 75 -3.48 -14.12 -18.37
CA VAL A 75 -4.27 -14.82 -19.40
C VAL A 75 -3.86 -14.38 -20.81
N PHE A 76 -3.34 -13.16 -20.94
CA PHE A 76 -2.83 -12.61 -22.20
C PHE A 76 -1.32 -12.81 -22.37
N GLY A 77 -0.68 -13.59 -21.49
CA GLY A 77 0.76 -13.89 -21.56
C GLY A 77 1.66 -12.72 -21.16
N VAL A 78 1.14 -11.71 -20.45
CA VAL A 78 1.94 -10.60 -19.93
C VAL A 78 2.64 -11.05 -18.64
N ASP A 79 3.94 -10.80 -18.54
CA ASP A 79 4.72 -11.07 -17.34
C ASP A 79 4.72 -9.87 -16.37
N GLU A 80 4.89 -10.14 -15.07
CA GLU A 80 4.94 -9.11 -14.04
C GLU A 80 6.08 -8.11 -14.26
N GLN A 81 7.21 -8.58 -14.78
CA GLN A 81 8.39 -7.76 -15.03
C GLN A 81 8.13 -6.68 -16.09
N THR A 82 7.18 -6.91 -16.98
CA THR A 82 6.75 -5.97 -18.01
C THR A 82 6.05 -4.77 -17.39
N LEU A 83 5.36 -4.96 -16.26
CA LEU A 83 4.74 -3.88 -15.49
C LEU A 83 5.74 -3.12 -14.61
N LEU A 84 6.81 -3.79 -14.17
CA LEU A 84 7.84 -3.21 -13.31
C LEU A 84 8.95 -2.47 -14.08
N ARG A 85 9.06 -2.69 -15.40
CA ARG A 85 10.03 -2.00 -16.23
C ARG A 85 9.67 -0.54 -16.38
N GLU A 86 10.68 0.32 -16.34
CA GLU A 86 10.49 1.70 -16.79
C GLU A 86 10.00 1.68 -18.24
N PRO A 87 9.05 2.56 -18.60
CA PRO A 87 8.58 2.65 -19.97
C PRO A 87 9.79 2.87 -20.87
N ARG A 88 10.00 1.96 -21.82
CA ARG A 88 11.05 2.13 -22.82
C ARG A 88 10.78 3.47 -23.52
N LYS A 89 11.69 4.43 -23.37
CA LYS A 89 11.71 5.62 -24.22
C LYS A 89 11.67 5.14 -25.66
N GLY A 90 10.53 5.34 -26.34
CA GLY A 90 10.38 4.95 -27.73
C GLY A 90 11.42 5.70 -28.58
N LEU A 91 11.67 5.22 -29.81
CA LEU A 91 12.61 5.84 -30.75
C LEU A 91 12.33 7.34 -30.96
N LEU A 92 11.07 7.77 -30.77
CA LEU A 92 10.61 9.16 -30.85
C LEU A 92 11.08 10.06 -29.70
N ALA A 93 11.52 9.50 -28.56
CA ALA A 93 12.03 10.25 -27.42
C ALA A 93 13.52 10.62 -27.54
N PHE A 94 14.19 10.20 -28.61
CA PHE A 94 15.59 10.53 -28.92
C PHE A 94 15.74 11.70 -29.90
N GLY A 95 14.62 12.30 -30.37
CA GLY A 95 14.62 13.42 -31.32
C GLY A 95 14.37 14.80 -30.70
N THR A 96 14.30 14.87 -29.37
CA THR A 96 14.15 16.11 -28.62
C THR A 96 15.28 16.18 -27.60
N ASP A 97 16.51 16.39 -28.08
CA ASP A 97 17.63 17.07 -27.43
C ASP A 97 18.82 17.12 -28.41
#